data_AF-A0A961A8S0-F1
#
_entry.id   AF-A0A961A8S0-F1
#
_cell.length_a   1.000
_cell.length_b   1.000
_cell.length_c   1.000
_cell.angle_alpha   90.00
_cell.angle_beta   90.00
_cell.angle_gamma   90.00
#
_symmetry.space_group_name_H-M   'P 1'
#
loop_
_entity.id
_entity.type
_entity.pdbx_description
1 polymer ?
#
loop_
_entity_poly.entity_id
_entity_poly.type
_entity_poly.pdbx_seq_one_letter_code
_entity_poly.pdbx_strand_id
1 'polypeptide(L)'
;MGEPARPNGAGRGFTLIELMVVIAVIAIGTAVASLALRDSGADQLAREGERLAALLESARAQSRAAGVPIVWRPVPGGFAWDGLPATADPLPTH
;
A
#
# COMPACT_ATOMS: atom_id res chain seq x y z
N MET A 1 58.36 18.69 -39.43
CA MET A 1 57.89 17.69 -38.45
C MET A 1 57.10 18.43 -37.38
N GLY A 2 55.82 18.11 -37.20
CA GLY A 2 54.93 18.79 -36.26
C GLY A 2 53.48 18.73 -36.75
N GLU A 3 52.84 17.56 -36.63
CA GLU A 3 51.40 17.42 -36.86
C GLU A 3 50.62 18.29 -35.85
N PRO A 4 49.61 19.06 -36.27
CA PRO A 4 48.71 19.73 -35.35
C PRO A 4 47.80 18.69 -34.68
N ALA A 5 47.83 18.67 -33.35
CA ALA A 5 46.91 17.88 -32.53
C ALA A 5 45.46 18.24 -32.85
N ARG A 6 44.67 17.25 -33.27
CA ARG A 6 43.24 17.40 -33.52
C ARG A 6 42.51 17.67 -32.20
N PRO A 7 41.70 18.73 -32.10
CA PRO A 7 40.98 19.03 -30.86
C PRO A 7 39.98 17.92 -30.50
N ASN A 8 39.94 17.65 -29.19
CA ASN A 8 39.16 16.63 -28.51
C ASN A 8 37.65 16.71 -28.81
N GLY A 9 37.02 15.53 -28.80
CA GLY A 9 35.63 15.29 -29.14
C GLY A 9 34.67 16.35 -28.62
N ALA A 10 34.03 17.05 -29.55
CA ALA A 10 32.93 17.96 -29.27
C ALA A 10 31.87 17.21 -28.45
N GLY A 11 31.52 17.76 -27.29
CA GLY A 11 30.50 17.22 -26.41
C GLY A 11 29.21 16.96 -27.19
N ARG A 12 28.74 15.72 -27.15
CA ARG A 12 27.48 15.31 -27.76
C ARG A 12 26.36 16.07 -27.05
N GLY A 13 25.81 17.08 -27.69
CA GLY A 13 24.67 17.85 -27.18
C GLY A 13 23.41 16.98 -27.13
N PHE A 14 22.59 17.21 -26.11
CA PHE A 14 21.29 16.57 -25.94
C PHE A 14 20.34 16.98 -27.07
N THR A 15 19.68 16.02 -27.70
CA THR A 15 18.81 16.29 -28.85
C THR A 15 17.35 16.45 -28.43
N LEU A 16 16.54 17.17 -29.24
CA LEU A 16 15.09 17.27 -29.01
C LEU A 16 14.43 15.88 -28.94
N ILE A 17 14.85 14.96 -29.82
CA ILE A 17 14.29 13.60 -29.84
C ILE A 17 14.66 12.81 -28.58
N GLU A 18 15.86 13.01 -28.04
CA GLU A 18 16.28 12.40 -26.78
C GLU A 18 15.40 12.89 -25.62
N LEU A 19 15.09 14.19 -25.57
CA LEU A 19 14.13 14.73 -24.61
C LEU A 19 12.75 14.12 -24.78
N MET A 20 12.24 14.07 -26.01
CA MET A 20 10.92 13.52 -26.32
C MET A 20 10.80 12.06 -25.89
N VAL A 21 11.85 11.26 -26.10
CA VAL A 21 11.89 9.87 -25.65
C VAL A 21 11.92 9.78 -24.12
N VAL A 22 12.74 10.60 -23.47
CA VAL A 22 12.81 10.63 -21.99
C VAL A 22 11.45 10.96 -21.39
N ILE A 23 10.77 12.01 -21.86
CA ILE A 23 9.43 12.36 -21.36
C ILE A 23 8.41 11.27 -21.68
N ALA A 24 8.50 10.62 -22.84
CA ALA A 24 7.60 9.53 -23.20
C ALA A 24 7.79 8.32 -22.26
N VAL A 25 9.03 7.95 -21.97
CA VAL A 25 9.36 6.86 -21.03
C VAL A 25 8.90 7.21 -19.62
N ILE A 26 9.15 8.43 -19.15
CA ILE A 26 8.68 8.91 -17.83
C ILE A 26 7.15 8.87 -17.77
N ALA A 27 6.46 9.34 -18.81
CA ALA A 27 5.00 9.36 -18.85
C ALA A 27 4.41 7.94 -18.79
N ILE A 28 4.93 7.01 -19.58
CA ILE A 28 4.49 5.61 -19.57
C ILE A 28 4.79 4.97 -18.21
N GLY A 29 6.01 5.15 -17.68
CA GLY A 29 6.39 4.63 -16.36
C GLY A 29 5.50 5.16 -15.25
N THR A 30 5.18 6.46 -15.27
CA THR A 30 4.31 7.11 -14.29
C THR A 30 2.88 6.58 -14.38
N ALA A 31 2.35 6.38 -15.59
CA ALA A 31 1.01 5.84 -15.81
C ALA A 31 0.89 4.41 -15.25
N VAL A 32 1.86 3.54 -15.54
CA VAL A 32 1.90 2.17 -15.03
C VAL A 32 2.03 2.14 -13.51
N ALA A 33 2.95 2.92 -12.94
CA ALA A 33 3.12 3.01 -11.49
C ALA A 33 1.85 3.49 -10.78
N SER A 34 1.16 4.48 -11.36
CA SER A 34 -0.10 5.01 -10.82
C SER A 34 -1.22 3.97 -10.79
N LEU A 35 -1.27 3.07 -11.77
CA LEU A 35 -2.24 1.98 -11.80
C LEU A 35 -1.89 0.90 -10.78
N ALA A 36 -0.61 0.47 -10.74
CA ALA A 36 -0.14 -0.56 -9.80
C ALA A 36 -0.33 -0.17 -8.33
N LEU A 37 -0.07 1.10 -7.99
CA LEU A 37 -0.29 1.63 -6.64
C LEU A 37 -1.78 1.63 -6.25
N ARG A 38 -2.66 1.97 -7.19
CA ARG A 38 -4.12 1.96 -6.97
C ARG A 38 -4.62 0.55 -6.67
N ASP A 39 -4.18 -0.42 -7.46
CA ASP A 39 -4.55 -1.83 -7.32
C ASP A 39 -4.08 -2.40 -5.98
N SER A 40 -2.82 -2.12 -5.63
CA SER A 40 -2.24 -2.55 -4.34
C SER A 40 -3.02 -2.05 -3.13
N GLY A 41 -3.53 -0.81 -3.18
CA GLY A 41 -4.35 -0.24 -2.11
C GLY A 41 -5.72 -0.93 -1.99
N ALA A 42 -6.39 -1.17 -3.12
CA ALA A 42 -7.68 -1.89 -3.13
C ALA A 42 -7.53 -3.32 -2.59
N ASP A 43 -6.49 -4.03 -3.02
CA ASP A 43 -6.15 -5.37 -2.56
C ASP A 43 -5.85 -5.42 -1.05
N GLN A 44 -5.14 -4.41 -0.54
CA GLN A 44 -4.86 -4.31 0.90
C GLN A 44 -6.15 -4.12 1.70
N LEU A 45 -7.04 -3.22 1.25
CA LEU A 45 -8.33 -3.02 1.91
C LEU A 45 -9.20 -4.28 1.89
N ALA A 46 -9.21 -5.03 0.79
CA ALA A 46 -9.96 -6.28 0.69
C ALA A 46 -9.48 -7.31 1.72
N ARG A 47 -8.17 -7.50 1.85
CA ARG A 47 -7.57 -8.41 2.84
C ARG A 47 -7.86 -7.98 4.28
N GLU A 48 -7.78 -6.67 4.58
CA GLU A 48 -8.12 -6.17 5.90
C GLU A 48 -9.62 -6.31 6.20
N GLY A 49 -10.48 -6.16 5.20
CA GLY A 49 -11.91 -6.43 5.31
C GLY A 49 -12.21 -7.89 5.66
N GLU A 50 -11.57 -8.84 4.98
CA GLU A 50 -11.67 -10.27 5.28
C GLU A 50 -11.19 -10.60 6.70
N ARG A 51 -10.04 -10.04 7.09
CA ARG A 51 -9.50 -10.18 8.45
C ARG A 51 -10.50 -9.66 9.49
N LEU A 52 -11.04 -8.45 9.29
CA LEU A 52 -12.00 -7.85 10.21
C LEU A 52 -13.30 -8.66 10.28
N ALA A 53 -13.80 -9.17 9.15
CA ALA A 53 -14.99 -10.02 9.11
C ALA A 53 -14.80 -11.29 9.94
N ALA A 54 -13.64 -11.95 9.84
CA ALA A 54 -13.32 -13.13 10.65
C ALA A 54 -13.28 -12.79 12.14
N LEU A 55 -12.70 -11.64 12.52
CA LEU A 55 -12.68 -11.18 13.91
C LEU A 55 -14.09 -10.90 14.43
N LEU A 56 -14.94 -10.23 13.66
CA LEU A 56 -16.33 -9.95 14.04
C LEU A 56 -17.15 -11.23 14.21
N GLU A 57 -16.99 -12.24 13.35
CA GLU A 57 -17.69 -13.52 13.53
C GLU A 57 -17.19 -14.26 14.77
N SER A 58 -15.88 -14.19 15.07
CA SER A 58 -15.34 -14.76 16.32
C SER A 58 -15.90 -14.06 17.56
N ALA A 59 -15.98 -12.73 17.56
CA ALA A 59 -16.57 -11.93 18.62
C ALA A 59 -18.06 -12.26 18.79
N ARG A 60 -18.79 -12.44 17.69
CA ARG A 60 -20.19 -12.87 17.69
C ARG A 60 -20.37 -14.25 18.29
N ALA A 61 -19.49 -15.20 17.98
CA ALA A 61 -19.52 -16.54 18.57
C ALA A 61 -19.24 -16.50 20.08
N GLN A 62 -18.23 -15.72 20.51
CA GLN A 62 -17.91 -15.53 21.92
C GLN A 62 -19.04 -14.84 22.69
N SER A 63 -19.64 -13.79 22.12
CA SER A 63 -20.78 -13.09 22.73
C SER A 63 -21.96 -14.03 22.96
N ARG A 64 -22.28 -14.90 21.98
CA ARG A 64 -23.33 -15.92 22.12
C ARG A 64 -23.00 -16.97 23.18
N ALA A 65 -21.73 -17.39 23.27
CA ALA A 65 -21.29 -18.37 24.26
C ALA A 65 -21.29 -17.80 25.70
N ALA A 66 -20.86 -16.55 25.86
CA ALA A 66 -20.80 -15.87 27.15
C ALA A 66 -22.14 -15.26 27.60
N GLY A 67 -23.09 -15.08 26.68
CA GLY A 67 -24.37 -14.44 26.97
C GLY A 67 -24.28 -12.93 27.25
N VAL A 68 -23.16 -12.30 26.88
CA VAL A 68 -22.88 -10.87 27.12
C VAL A 68 -22.57 -10.20 25.77
N PRO A 69 -23.06 -8.97 25.52
CA PRO A 69 -22.73 -8.25 24.30
C PRO A 69 -21.24 -7.91 24.23
N ILE A 70 -20.60 -8.22 23.10
CA ILE A 70 -19.26 -7.75 22.76
C ILE A 70 -19.42 -6.64 21.70
N VAL A 71 -18.88 -5.45 21.97
CA VAL A 71 -19.03 -4.27 21.11
C VAL A 71 -17.70 -3.93 20.45
N TRP A 72 -17.72 -3.80 19.13
CA TRP A 72 -16.58 -3.29 18.38
C TRP A 72 -16.57 -1.76 18.43
N ARG A 73 -15.42 -1.16 18.74
CA ARG A 73 -15.25 0.29 18.82
C ARG A 73 -14.05 0.75 17.98
N PRO A 74 -14.24 1.69 17.03
CA PRO A 74 -13.12 2.31 16.34
C PRO A 74 -12.35 3.22 17.29
N VAL A 75 -11.02 3.18 17.24
CA VAL A 75 -10.13 4.09 17.96
C VAL A 75 -9.08 4.65 16.99
N PRO A 76 -8.43 5.79 17.31
CA PRO A 76 -7.35 6.30 16.46
C PRO A 76 -6.27 5.21 16.25
N GLY A 77 -6.01 4.86 14.99
CA GLY A 77 -5.03 3.83 14.63
C GLY A 77 -5.57 2.40 14.54
N GLY A 78 -6.82 2.12 14.91
CA GLY A 78 -7.38 0.79 14.79
C GLY A 78 -8.69 0.58 15.55
N PHE A 79 -8.78 -0.47 16.36
CA PHE A 79 -10.03 -0.82 17.06
C PHE A 79 -9.82 -1.57 18.37
N ALA A 80 -10.83 -1.45 19.24
CA ALA A 80 -10.90 -2.14 20.52
C ALA A 80 -12.24 -2.90 20.65
N TRP A 81 -12.24 -3.87 21.56
CA TRP A 81 -13.41 -4.67 21.90
C TRP A 81 -13.85 -4.38 23.33
N ASP A 82 -15.12 -4.04 23.51
CA ASP A 82 -15.72 -3.87 24.83
C ASP A 82 -16.58 -5.08 25.19
N GLY A 83 -16.66 -5.39 26.50
CA GLY A 83 -17.54 -6.44 27.00
C GLY A 83 -16.97 -7.85 26.89
N LEU A 84 -15.68 -8.01 26.58
CA LEU A 84 -15.00 -9.30 26.69
C LEU A 84 -15.03 -9.79 28.16
N PRO A 85 -15.52 -11.03 28.41
CA PRO A 85 -15.40 -11.65 29.71
C PRO A 85 -13.91 -11.83 30.08
N ALA A 86 -13.55 -11.64 31.35
CA ALA A 86 -12.18 -11.87 31.83
C ALA A 86 -11.68 -13.33 31.62
N THR A 87 -12.61 -14.26 31.37
CA THR A 87 -12.35 -15.68 31.13
C THR A 87 -12.32 -16.05 29.64
N ALA A 88 -12.56 -15.11 28.72
CA ALA A 88 -12.56 -15.37 27.28
C ALA A 88 -11.15 -15.23 26.68
N ASP A 89 -10.89 -16.00 25.63
CA ASP A 89 -9.64 -15.85 24.87
C ASP A 89 -9.58 -14.44 24.26
N PRO A 90 -8.43 -13.74 24.40
CA PRO A 90 -8.30 -12.36 23.96
C PRO A 90 -8.51 -12.25 22.45
N LEU A 91 -9.41 -11.37 22.03
CA LEU A 91 -9.61 -11.05 20.63
C LEU A 91 -8.48 -10.14 20.12
N PRO A 92 -7.92 -10.40 18.93
CA PRO A 92 -6.95 -9.52 18.31
C PRO A 92 -7.46 -8.08 18.17
N THR A 93 -6.61 -7.13 18.53
CA THR A 93 -6.78 -5.69 18.32
C THR A 93 -5.80 -5.21 17.25
N HIS A 94 -6.08 -4.05 16.66
CA HIS A 94 -5.22 -3.43 15.65
C HIS A 94 -4.89 -1.99 16.04
#